data_AF-A0A529L6R9-F1
#
_entry.id   AF-A0A529L6R9-F1
#
_cell.length_a   1.000
_cell.length_b   1.000
_cell.length_c   1.000
_cell.angle_alpha   90.00
_cell.angle_beta   90.00
_cell.angle_gamma   90.00
#
_symmetry.space_group_name_H-M   'P 1'
#
loop_
_entity.id
_entity.type
_entity.pdbx_description
1 polymer ?
#
loop_
_entity_poly.entity_id
_entity_poly.type
_entity_poly.pdbx_seq_one_letter_code
_entity_poly.pdbx_strand_id
1 'polypeptide(L)' 'VSLAELQGVKGRLGLGIERDLYFKAEFSLSVYAEAARHAGHITEDEPLLRQAAEALGTPHSELPPDTAEQTRR' A
#
# COMPACT_ATOMS: atom_id res chain seq x y z
N VAL A 1 -9.04 -3.33 -9.93
CA VAL A 1 -7.88 -4.21 -10.14
C VAL A 1 -8.02 -5.41 -9.23
N SER A 2 -7.91 -6.63 -9.76
CA SER A 2 -7.91 -7.85 -8.95
C SER A 2 -6.48 -8.30 -8.63
N LEU A 3 -6.32 -9.04 -7.54
CA LEU A 3 -5.01 -9.61 -7.18
C LEU A 3 -4.52 -10.62 -8.24
N ALA A 4 -5.47 -11.37 -8.83
CA ALA A 4 -5.19 -12.34 -9.88
C ALA A 4 -4.66 -11.65 -11.16
N GLU A 5 -5.19 -10.47 -11.50
CA GLU A 5 -4.66 -9.66 -12.60
C GLU A 5 -3.18 -9.30 -12.35
N LEU A 6 -2.84 -8.81 -11.15
CA LEU A 6 -1.46 -8.44 -10.81
C LEU A 6 -0.49 -9.63 -10.82
N GLN A 7 -0.95 -10.81 -10.39
CA GLN A 7 -0.14 -12.04 -10.41
C GLN A 7 0.18 -12.52 -11.83
N GLY A 8 -0.70 -12.24 -12.79
CA GLY A 8 -0.50 -12.56 -14.21
C GLY A 8 0.49 -11.64 -14.92
N VAL A 9 0.80 -10.47 -14.36
CA VAL A 9 1.74 -9.51 -14.96
C VAL A 9 3.17 -10.06 -14.91
N LYS A 10 3.86 -10.02 -16.04
CA LYS A 10 5.28 -10.34 -16.17
C LYS A 10 6.03 -9.19 -16.84
N GLY A 11 7.13 -8.77 -16.23
CA GLY A 11 8.05 -7.78 -16.81
C GLY A 11 8.88 -8.37 -17.95
N ARG A 12 9.71 -7.53 -18.59
CA ARG A 12 10.57 -7.92 -19.73
C ARG A 12 11.52 -9.09 -19.44
N LEU A 13 11.88 -9.29 -18.17
CA LEU A 13 12.75 -10.38 -17.72
C LEU A 13 11.97 -11.62 -17.24
N GLY A 14 10.66 -11.68 -17.46
CA GLY A 14 9.81 -12.78 -16.96
C GLY A 14 9.52 -12.72 -15.46
N LEU A 15 9.94 -11.67 -14.76
CA LEU A 15 9.67 -11.47 -13.34
C LEU A 15 8.25 -10.96 -13.11
N GLY A 16 7.56 -11.54 -12.13
CA GLY A 16 6.23 -11.08 -11.71
C GLY A 16 6.31 -9.95 -10.69
N ILE A 17 5.15 -9.38 -10.37
CA ILE A 17 5.01 -8.50 -9.21
C ILE A 17 4.95 -9.36 -7.96
N GLU A 18 5.81 -9.08 -6.99
CA GLU A 18 5.79 -9.72 -5.68
C GLU A 18 4.99 -8.87 -4.70
N ARG A 19 4.21 -9.53 -3.85
CA ARG A 19 3.52 -8.86 -2.74
C ARG A 19 4.46 -8.79 -1.55
N ASP A 20 4.49 -7.63 -0.92
CA ASP A 20 4.97 -7.56 0.46
C ASP A 20 3.96 -8.26 1.38
N LEU A 21 4.42 -9.30 2.07
CA LEU A 21 3.61 -10.10 2.99
C LEU A 21 3.56 -9.50 4.40
N TYR A 22 4.47 -8.58 4.70
CA TYR A 22 4.59 -7.94 6.01
C TYR A 22 4.01 -6.52 6.03
N PHE A 23 3.79 -5.94 4.85
CA PHE A 23 3.10 -4.66 4.72
C PHE A 23 1.69 -4.71 5.31
N LYS A 24 1.38 -3.74 6.18
CA LYS A 24 0.05 -3.49 6.74
C LYS A 24 -0.30 -2.03 6.53
N ALA A 25 -1.42 -1.78 5.83
CA ALA A 25 -1.86 -0.43 5.55
C ALA A 25 -2.49 0.21 6.81
N GLU A 26 -1.79 1.14 7.44
CA GLU A 26 -2.30 1.93 8.57
C GLU A 26 -2.96 3.24 8.12
N PHE A 27 -2.61 3.72 6.92
CA PHE A 27 -3.14 4.91 6.29
C PHE A 27 -3.85 4.59 4.96
N SER A 28 -4.61 5.53 4.42
CA SER A 28 -5.23 5.36 3.10
C SER A 28 -4.16 5.34 1.99
N LEU A 29 -4.47 4.75 0.83
CA LEU A 29 -3.53 4.69 -0.31
C LEU A 29 -3.08 6.08 -0.76
N SER A 30 -3.96 7.09 -0.66
CA SER A 30 -3.64 8.48 -0.99
C SER A 30 -2.53 9.05 -0.10
N VAL A 31 -2.49 8.67 1.19
CA VAL A 31 -1.44 9.10 2.13
C VAL A 31 -0.08 8.52 1.72
N TYR A 32 -0.02 7.21 1.44
CA TYR A 32 1.22 6.59 0.95
C TYR A 32 1.68 7.21 -0.38
N ALA A 33 0.74 7.52 -1.28
CA ALA A 33 1.06 8.15 -2.56
C ALA A 33 1.61 9.58 -2.40
N GLU A 34 1.06 10.36 -1.48
CA GLU A 34 1.53 11.71 -1.17
C GLU A 34 2.90 11.68 -0.50
N ALA A 35 3.09 10.82 0.51
CA ALA A 35 4.38 10.62 1.16
C ALA A 35 5.46 10.19 0.16
N ALA A 36 5.14 9.25 -0.74
CA ALA A 36 6.08 8.80 -1.77
C ALA A 36 6.44 9.91 -2.77
N ARG A 37 5.48 10.77 -3.13
CA ARG A 37 5.73 11.92 -4.02
C ARG A 37 6.70 12.91 -3.39
N HIS A 38 6.55 13.17 -2.09
CA HIS A 38 7.47 14.03 -1.35
C HIS A 38 8.84 13.40 -1.15
N ALA A 39 8.91 12.10 -0.87
CA ALA A 39 10.16 11.37 -0.61
C ALA A 39 10.92 11.01 -1.90
N GLY A 40 10.26 11.00 -3.06
CA GLY A 40 10.82 10.54 -4.32
C GLY A 40 10.98 9.01 -4.43
N HIS A 41 10.45 8.26 -3.46
CA HIS A 41 10.47 6.80 -3.40
C HIS A 41 9.31 6.29 -2.55
N ILE A 42 8.93 5.03 -2.71
CA ILE A 42 7.92 4.39 -1.84
C ILE A 42 8.48 4.35 -0.42
N THR A 43 7.69 4.78 0.56
CA THR A 43 8.12 4.88 1.95
C THR A 43 7.02 4.44 2.91
N GLU A 44 7.45 3.81 4.01
CA GLU A 44 6.65 3.48 5.18
C GLU A 44 7.08 4.32 6.41
N ASP A 45 7.89 5.37 6.18
CA ASP A 45 8.33 6.30 7.23
C ASP A 45 7.12 7.00 7.87
N GLU A 46 6.82 6.62 9.11
CA GLU A 46 5.63 7.07 9.82
C GLU A 46 5.55 8.61 9.96
N PRO A 47 6.62 9.35 10.31
CA PRO A 47 6.63 10.81 10.24
C PRO A 47 6.17 11.38 8.90
N LEU A 48 6.69 10.87 7.77
CA LEU A 48 6.29 11.33 6.44
C LEU A 48 4.82 10.99 6.14
N LEU A 49 4.35 9.81 6.57
CA LEU A 49 2.96 9.39 6.40
C LEU A 49 2.00 10.27 7.21
N ARG A 50 2.34 10.63 8.44
CA ARG A 50 1.51 11.54 9.26
C ARG A 50 1.44 12.93 8.63
N GLN A 51 2.57 13.46 8.16
CA GLN A 51 2.59 14.75 7.47
C GLN A 51 1.73 14.73 6.20
N ALA A 52 1.80 13.65 5.41
CA ALA A 52 0.95 13.46 4.25
C ALA A 52 -0.54 13.35 4.61
N ALA A 53 -0.87 12.62 5.68
CA ALA A 53 -2.25 12.48 6.16
C ALA A 53 -2.85 13.82 6.60
N GLU A 54 -2.06 14.65 7.30
CA GLU A 54 -2.45 16.02 7.66
C GLU A 54 -2.68 16.89 6.43
N ALA A 55 -1.77 16.84 5.44
CA ALA A 55 -1.90 17.61 4.21
C ALA A 55 -3.15 17.23 3.40
N LEU A 56 -3.58 15.98 3.46
CA LEU A 56 -4.76 15.46 2.77
C LEU A 56 -6.06 15.56 3.60
N GLY A 57 -5.99 15.94 4.88
CA GLY A 57 -7.14 15.94 5.78
C GLY A 57 -7.77 14.55 5.99
N THR A 58 -7.02 13.47 5.76
CA THR A 58 -7.50 12.08 5.87
C THR A 58 -6.56 11.26 6.76
N PRO A 59 -6.88 11.06 8.05
CA PRO A 59 -5.92 10.54 9.03
C PRO A 59 -5.78 9.00 9.06
N HIS A 60 -6.73 8.21 8.53
CA HIS A 60 -6.72 6.76 8.74
C HIS A 60 -7.24 5.95 7.55
N SER A 61 -6.77 4.71 7.41
CA SER A 61 -7.32 3.75 6.44
C SER A 61 -8.75 3.37 6.85
N GLU A 62 -9.75 3.68 6.03
CA GLU A 62 -11.15 3.24 6.24
C GLU A 62 -11.36 1.76 5.89
N LEU A 63 -10.30 1.04 5.51
CA LEU A 63 -10.42 -0.35 5.11
C LEU A 63 -10.75 -1.21 6.33
N PRO A 64 -11.82 -2.03 6.28
CA PRO A 64 -12.10 -3.00 7.35
C PRO A 64 -10.90 -3.95 7.53
N PRO A 65 -10.69 -4.48 8.75
CA PRO A 65 -9.57 -5.38 9.04
C PRO A 65 -9.52 -6.52 8.02
N ASP A 66 -8.30 -6.86 7.59
CA ASP A 66 -8.05 -7.81 6.50
C ASP A 66 -8.79 -9.14 6.71
N THR A 67 -9.93 -9.28 6.04
CA THR A 67 -10.78 -10.45 6.14
C THR A 67 -10.20 -11.63 5.35
N ALA A 68 -9.17 -11.38 4.51
CA ALA A 68 -8.49 -12.41 3.74
C ALA A 68 -7.55 -13.28 4.59
N GLU A 69 -7.19 -12.86 5.81
CA GLU A 69 -6.45 -13.68 6.77
C GLU A 69 -7.35 -14.74 7.44
N GLN A 70 -8.64 -14.47 7.59
CA GLN A 70 -9.60 -15.35 8.29
C GLN A 70 -10.04 -16.56 7.46
N THR A 71 -9.96 -16.49 6.13
CA THR A 71 -10.34 -17.58 5.21
C THR A 71 -9.20 -18.56 4.91
N ARG A 72 -7.98 -18.31 5.42
CA ARG A 72 -6.87 -19.27 5.40
C ARG A 72 -6.73 -19.96 6.77
N ARG A 73 -7.72 -20.77 7.16
CA ARG A 73 -7.59 -21.76 8.23
C ARG A 73 -8.31 -23.04 7.85
#